data_AF-A0A4P2QBY3-F1
#
_entry.id   AF-A0A4P2QBY3-F1
#
_cell.length_a   1.000
_cell.length_b   1.000
_cell.length_c   1.000
_cell.angle_alpha   90.00
_cell.angle_beta   90.00
_cell.angle_gamma   90.00
#
_symmetry.space_group_name_H-M   'P 1'
#
loop_
_entity.id
_entity.type
_entity.pdbx_description
1 polymer ?
#
loop_
_entity_poly.entity_id
_entity_poly.type
_entity_poly.pdbx_seq_one_letter_code
_entity_poly.pdbx_strand_id
1 'polypeptide(L)' 'MSESPRYAGRAVVALATDPTRERWNRRSVTSARLAAEYGCSDLDGSRPDVWRYNQAVEDGDQDTNPEDFR' A
#
# COMPACT_ATOMS: atom_id res chain seq x y z
N MET A 1 -1.32 7.08 -10.84
CA MET A 1 -0.85 7.02 -9.44
C MET A 1 0.30 6.03 -9.34
N SER A 2 1.43 6.40 -8.76
CA SER A 2 2.61 5.54 -8.62
C SER A 2 3.28 5.85 -7.29
N GLU A 3 3.64 4.83 -6.53
CA GLU A 3 4.39 5.00 -5.29
C GLU A 3 5.85 5.38 -5.57
N SER A 4 6.45 6.16 -4.68
CA SER A 4 7.90 6.34 -4.71
C SER A 4 8.61 5.08 -4.19
N PRO A 5 9.84 4.80 -4.64
CA PRO A 5 10.66 3.73 -4.04
C PRO A 5 10.86 3.89 -2.53
N ARG A 6 10.76 5.13 -2.02
CA ARG A 6 10.88 5.42 -0.59
C ARG A 6 9.65 4.96 0.19
N TYR A 7 8.45 5.04 -0.39
CA TYR A 7 7.23 4.52 0.23
C TYR A 7 7.32 3.00 0.44
N ALA A 8 7.65 2.26 -0.62
CA ALA A 8 7.92 0.82 -0.53
C ALA A 8 9.02 0.51 0.49
N GLY A 9 10.13 1.24 0.46
CA GLY A 9 11.23 1.08 1.41
C GLY A 9 10.82 1.28 2.87
N ARG A 10 9.97 2.28 3.16
CA ARG A 10 9.42 2.52 4.51
C ARG A 10 8.55 1.36 4.97
N ALA A 11 7.72 0.80 4.10
CA ALA A 11 6.91 -0.38 4.42
C ALA A 11 7.79 -1.60 4.76
N VAL A 12 8.88 -1.82 4.00
CA VAL A 12 9.85 -2.90 4.27
C VAL A 12 10.57 -2.69 5.61
N VAL A 13 11.02 -1.46 5.90
CA VAL A 13 11.66 -1.13 7.19
C VAL A 13 10.68 -1.39 8.33
N ALA A 14 9.44 -0.90 8.24
CA ALA A 14 8.43 -1.10 9.26
C ALA A 14 8.18 -2.59 9.55
N LEU A 15 7.99 -3.40 8.49
CA LEU A 15 7.86 -4.85 8.59
C LEU A 15 9.09 -5.50 9.23
N ALA A 16 10.30 -5.10 8.82
CA ALA A 16 11.53 -5.67 9.35
C ALA A 16 11.73 -5.34 10.84
N THR A 17 11.28 -4.18 11.30
CA THR A 17 11.42 -3.74 12.70
C THR A 17 10.27 -4.16 13.62
N ASP A 18 9.19 -4.71 13.08
CA ASP A 18 8.03 -5.10 13.88
C ASP A 18 8.36 -6.31 14.78
N PRO A 19 8.16 -6.20 16.11
CA PRO A 19 8.45 -7.28 17.05
C PRO A 19 7.56 -8.52 16.89
N THR A 20 6.43 -8.39 16.18
CA THR A 20 5.44 -9.43 15.89
C THR A 20 5.36 -9.75 14.39
N ARG A 21 6.45 -9.49 13.65
CA ARG A 21 6.52 -9.65 12.19
C ARG A 21 6.25 -11.08 11.71
N GLU A 22 6.37 -12.09 12.56
CA GLU A 22 6.06 -13.48 12.24
C GLU A 22 4.61 -13.68 11.78
N ARG A 23 3.67 -12.79 12.13
CA ARG A 23 2.29 -12.81 11.62
C ARG A 23 2.20 -12.64 10.09
N TRP A 24 3.27 -12.13 9.47
CA TRP A 24 3.38 -11.94 8.02
C TRP A 24 4.05 -13.11 7.30
N ASN A 25 4.59 -14.08 8.02
CA ASN A 25 5.25 -15.23 7.40
C ASN A 25 4.29 -15.97 6.46
N ARG A 26 4.81 -16.38 5.30
CA ARG A 26 4.05 -17.09 4.25
C ARG A 26 2.85 -16.31 3.70
N ARG A 27 2.87 -14.97 3.79
CA ARG A 27 1.87 -14.09 3.18
C ARG A 27 2.52 -13.19 2.13
N SER A 28 1.84 -13.05 1.00
CA SER A 28 2.11 -11.96 0.05
C SER A 28 1.30 -10.74 0.48
N VAL A 29 1.96 -9.61 0.60
CA VAL A 29 1.35 -8.36 1.07
C VAL A 29 1.85 -7.18 0.23
N THR A 30 1.01 -6.17 0.12
CA THR A 30 1.28 -4.95 -0.67
C THR A 30 1.89 -3.87 0.22
N SER A 31 2.62 -2.93 -0.38
CA SER A 31 3.12 -1.73 0.30
C SER A 31 1.99 -0.92 0.93
N ALA A 32 0.86 -0.75 0.23
CA ALA A 32 -0.35 -0.09 0.73
C ALA A 32 -0.91 -0.76 2.01
N ARG A 33 -0.98 -2.10 2.04
CA ARG A 33 -1.45 -2.83 3.23
C ARG A 33 -0.52 -2.64 4.42
N LEU A 34 0.79 -2.72 4.20
CA LEU A 34 1.78 -2.48 5.25
C LEU A 34 1.76 -1.02 5.72
N ALA A 35 1.53 -0.07 4.81
CA ALA A 35 1.41 1.35 5.14
C ALA A 35 0.18 1.66 5.99
N ALA A 36 -0.97 1.02 5.71
CA ALA A 36 -2.16 1.14 6.54
C ALA A 36 -1.94 0.57 7.94
N GLU A 37 -1.28 -0.59 8.06
CA GLU A 37 -0.97 -1.23 9.34
C GLU A 37 0.03 -0.41 10.17
N TYR A 38 1.12 0.05 9.54
CA TYR A 38 2.24 0.69 10.22
C TYR A 38 2.20 2.22 10.20
N GLY A 39 1.18 2.81 9.57
CA GLY A 39 0.95 4.25 9.55
C GLY A 39 1.92 5.06 8.68
N CYS A 40 2.61 4.46 7.71
CA CYS A 40 3.52 5.21 6.85
C CYS A 40 2.79 5.94 5.69
N SER A 41 3.46 6.93 5.12
CA SER A 41 3.00 7.72 3.97
C SER A 41 4.15 7.93 2.99
N ASP A 42 3.81 8.23 1.74
CA ASP A 42 4.75 8.62 0.71
C ASP A 42 5.29 10.04 0.98
N LEU A 43 6.21 10.51 0.15
CA LEU A 43 6.90 11.79 0.23
C LEU A 43 5.96 12.99 0.12
N ASP A 44 4.91 12.87 -0.69
CA ASP A 44 3.87 13.88 -0.87
C ASP A 44 2.74 13.77 0.17
N GLY A 45 2.89 12.87 1.15
CA GLY A 45 1.89 12.62 2.20
C GLY A 45 0.80 11.63 1.79
N SER A 46 0.81 11.16 0.55
CA SER A 46 -0.17 10.21 0.01
C SER A 46 0.01 8.79 0.55
N ARG A 47 -0.99 7.92 0.29
CA ARG A 47 -0.99 6.49 0.63
C ARG A 47 -1.52 5.69 -0.56
N PRO A 48 -0.73 5.58 -1.63
CA PRO A 48 -1.20 5.02 -2.89
C PRO A 48 -1.59 3.54 -2.73
N ASP A 49 -2.73 3.15 -3.31
CA ASP A 49 -3.23 1.77 -3.36
C ASP A 49 -3.70 1.38 -4.77
N VAL A 50 -2.72 1.04 -5.63
CA VAL A 50 -2.98 0.61 -7.01
C VAL A 50 -3.75 -0.71 -7.10
N TRP A 51 -3.66 -1.58 -6.09
CA TRP A 51 -4.34 -2.87 -6.10
C TRP A 51 -5.84 -2.71 -5.87
N ARG A 52 -6.24 -1.80 -4.98
CA ARG A 52 -7.65 -1.42 -4.83
C ARG A 52 -8.21 -0.73 -6.07
N TYR A 53 -7.42 0.13 -6.71
CA TYR A 53 -7.83 0.75 -7.98
C TYR A 53 -8.09 -0.31 -9.06
N ASN A 54 -7.15 -1.24 -9.24
CA ASN A 54 -7.31 -2.32 -10.23
C ASN A 54 -8.56 -3.16 -9.92
N GLN A 55 -8.78 -3.53 -8.65
CA GLN A 55 -9.97 -4.27 -8.25
C GLN A 55 -11.27 -3.52 -8.58
N ALA A 56 -11.35 -2.21 -8.29
CA ALA A 56 -12.54 -1.40 -8.61
C ALA A 56 -12.83 -1.37 -10.12
N VAL A 57 -11.77 -1.23 -10.94
CA VAL A 57 -11.88 -1.29 -12.40
C VAL A 57 -12.34 -2.69 -12.87
N GLU A 58 -11.78 -3.75 -12.29
CA GLU A 58 -12.13 -5.15 -12.60
C GLU A 58 -13.58 -5.48 -12.21
N ASP A 59 -14.07 -4.92 -11.10
CA ASP A 59 -15.46 -5.05 -10.64
C ASP A 59 -16.45 -4.22 -11.47
N GLY A 60 -15.95 -3.44 -12.45
CA GLY A 60 -16.76 -2.73 -13.43
C GLY A 60 -17.22 -1.33 -12.99
N ASP A 61 -16.57 -0.73 -11.98
CA ASP A 61 -16.84 0.65 -11.57
C ASP A 61 -16.34 1.64 -12.63
N GLN A 62 -17.24 2.08 -13.50
CA GLN A 62 -16.91 2.93 -14.66
C GLN A 62 -16.55 4.36 -14.27
N ASP A 63 -16.96 4.79 -13.07
CA ASP A 63 -16.72 6.13 -12.53
C ASP A 63 -15.52 6.18 -11.57
N THR A 64 -14.80 5.07 -11.39
CA THR A 64 -13.63 5.02 -10.50
C THR A 64 -12.57 6.01 -10.96
N ASN A 65 -12.17 6.92 -10.07
CA ASN A 65 -11.12 7.89 -10.34
C ASN A 65 -9.80 7.42 -9.70
N PRO A 66 -8.69 7.28 -10.46
CA PRO A 66 -7.41 6.86 -9.89
C PRO A 66 -6.85 7.80 -8.81
N GLU A 67 -7.29 9.05 -8.74
CA GLU A 67 -6.87 9.98 -7.68
C GLU A 67 -7.51 9.66 -6.31
N ASP A 68 -8.63 8.94 -6.25
CA ASP A 68 -9.25 8.52 -4.98
C ASP A 68 -8.43 7.44 -4.24
N PHE A 69 -7.54 6.78 -4.98
CA PHE A 69 -6.67 5.73 -4.45
C PHE A 69 -5.26 6.24 -4.15
N ARG A 70 -5.05 7.56 -4.24
CA ARG A 70 -3.76 8.21 -3.97
C ARG A 70 -3.49 8.38 -2.48
#